data_AF-A0A4Y8UQS5-F1
#
_entry.id   AF-A0A4Y8UQS5-F1
#
_cell.length_a   1.000
_cell.length_b   1.000
_cell.length_c   1.000
_cell.angle_alpha   90.00
_cell.angle_beta   90.00
_cell.angle_gamma   90.00
#
_symmetry.space_group_name_H-M   'P 1'
#
loop_
_entity.id
_entity.type
_entity.pdbx_description
1 polymer ?
#
loop_
_entity_poly.entity_id
_entity_poly.type
_entity_poly.pdbx_seq_one_letter_code
_entity_poly.pdbx_strand_id
1 'polypeptide(L)'
;MPADVQTAATTLRTQWDRLHGWVEHMADPRLGREPSVLDGWSVVELWAHLGRAMDALAVCTPLPEGTVPLSLGEYLGTYAGRAQDVAETTRALAAEHAADPVGYVTASAAAAFATLDALLPADPVVQARRGPVRLSTMTVSRVVELVVHGDDLHRSVRRVRGADAAPDPVDPGALALVADELLAIVRARGGWDLEVADARRWMRLAAGRAPYDVDELALALQPRWTSEAVPDLGRMLPLL
;
A
#
# COMPACT_ATOMS: atom_id res chain seq x y z
N MET A 1 12.98 -4.48 12.79
CA MET A 1 13.28 -5.62 11.91
C MET A 1 12.15 -5.74 10.92
N PRO A 2 12.39 -6.17 9.67
CA PRO A 2 11.32 -6.39 8.70
C PRO A 2 10.31 -7.41 9.25
N ALA A 3 9.03 -7.23 8.94
CA ALA A 3 7.98 -8.18 9.29
C ALA A 3 8.27 -9.56 8.69
N ASP A 4 8.10 -10.61 9.50
CA ASP A 4 8.14 -11.98 8.99
C ASP A 4 6.92 -12.28 8.10
N VAL A 5 7.02 -13.37 7.33
CA VAL A 5 6.01 -13.71 6.32
C VAL A 5 4.64 -14.04 6.92
N GLN A 6 4.58 -14.63 8.12
CA GLN A 6 3.32 -14.90 8.83
C GLN A 6 2.65 -13.60 9.26
N THR A 7 3.41 -12.70 9.89
CA THR A 7 2.92 -11.39 10.33
C THR A 7 2.40 -10.60 9.12
N ALA A 8 3.18 -10.54 8.04
CA ALA A 8 2.77 -9.87 6.80
C ALA A 8 1.49 -10.50 6.21
N ALA A 9 1.39 -11.83 6.18
CA ALA A 9 0.22 -12.54 5.66
C ALA A 9 -1.05 -12.28 6.48
N THR A 10 -0.95 -12.36 7.80
CA THR A 10 -2.06 -12.04 8.71
C THR A 10 -2.49 -10.58 8.56
N THR A 11 -1.54 -9.65 8.52
CA THR A 11 -1.84 -8.23 8.33
C THR A 11 -2.51 -7.95 6.98
N LEU A 12 -2.05 -8.60 5.89
CA LEU A 12 -2.67 -8.45 4.57
C LEU A 12 -4.13 -8.92 4.57
N ARG A 13 -4.42 -10.07 5.19
CA ARG A 13 -5.78 -10.60 5.32
C ARG A 13 -6.68 -9.67 6.13
N THR A 14 -6.21 -9.24 7.30
CA THR A 14 -6.97 -8.31 8.17
C THR A 14 -7.27 -6.99 7.46
N GLN A 15 -6.28 -6.42 6.76
CA GLN A 15 -6.48 -5.19 5.99
C GLN A 15 -7.46 -5.40 4.82
N TRP A 16 -7.34 -6.51 4.11
CA TRP A 16 -8.27 -6.86 3.03
C TRP A 16 -9.70 -7.00 3.55
N ASP A 17 -9.93 -7.68 4.67
CA ASP A 17 -11.27 -7.88 5.23
C ASP A 17 -11.96 -6.54 5.54
N ARG A 18 -11.20 -5.54 6.02
CA ARG A 18 -11.74 -4.18 6.24
C ARG A 18 -12.12 -3.47 4.94
N LEU A 19 -11.29 -3.59 3.90
CA LEU A 19 -11.59 -3.03 2.58
C LEU A 19 -12.75 -3.76 1.90
N HIS A 20 -12.82 -5.08 2.03
CA HIS A 20 -13.93 -5.86 1.51
C HIS A 20 -15.25 -5.55 2.23
N GLY A 21 -15.20 -5.05 3.47
CA GLY A 21 -16.36 -4.46 4.14
C GLY A 21 -16.99 -3.27 3.40
N TRP A 22 -16.27 -2.65 2.46
CA TRP A 22 -16.75 -1.49 1.67
C TRP A 22 -17.38 -1.86 0.32
N VAL A 23 -17.59 -3.15 0.01
CA VAL A 23 -18.12 -3.57 -1.30
C VAL A 23 -19.44 -2.91 -1.68
N GLU A 24 -20.33 -2.63 -0.73
CA GLU A 24 -21.61 -1.96 -1.01
C GLU A 24 -21.42 -0.51 -1.52
N HIS A 25 -20.41 0.20 -1.01
CA HIS A 25 -20.04 1.50 -1.55
C HIS A 25 -19.50 1.36 -2.97
N MET A 26 -18.63 0.38 -3.20
CA MET A 26 -17.96 0.19 -4.49
C MET A 26 -18.90 -0.37 -5.57
N ALA A 27 -20.00 -0.99 -5.18
CA ALA A 27 -21.07 -1.42 -6.07
C ALA A 27 -21.96 -0.26 -6.55
N ASP A 28 -21.93 0.92 -5.91
CA ASP A 28 -22.73 2.08 -6.35
C ASP A 28 -22.11 2.73 -7.61
N PRO A 29 -22.76 2.65 -8.78
CA PRO A 29 -22.22 3.23 -10.00
C PRO A 29 -22.15 4.76 -9.99
N ARG A 30 -22.92 5.43 -9.12
CA ARG A 30 -22.86 6.89 -8.97
C ARG A 30 -21.59 7.28 -8.23
N LEU A 31 -21.35 6.68 -7.07
CA LEU A 31 -20.11 6.89 -6.32
C LEU A 31 -18.88 6.51 -7.16
N GLY A 32 -18.94 5.40 -7.89
CA GLY A 32 -17.83 4.92 -8.72
C GLY A 32 -17.35 5.94 -9.76
N ARG A 33 -18.25 6.80 -10.29
CA ARG A 33 -17.92 7.85 -11.29
C ARG A 33 -17.38 9.12 -10.68
N GLU A 34 -17.53 9.32 -9.37
CA GLU A 34 -17.04 10.53 -8.71
C GLU A 34 -15.51 10.57 -8.73
N PRO A 35 -14.90 11.76 -8.79
CA PRO A 35 -13.47 11.92 -8.65
C PRO A 35 -12.97 11.41 -7.29
N SER A 36 -11.87 10.67 -7.31
CA SER A 36 -11.14 10.29 -6.10
C SER A 36 -10.28 11.44 -5.58
N VAL A 37 -9.53 11.21 -4.50
CA VAL A 37 -8.48 12.14 -4.04
C VAL A 37 -7.21 12.09 -4.89
N LEU A 38 -7.08 11.11 -5.78
CA LEU A 38 -5.97 11.04 -6.74
C LEU A 38 -6.39 11.75 -8.02
N ASP A 39 -5.60 12.73 -8.43
CA ASP A 39 -5.90 13.55 -9.60
C ASP A 39 -6.01 12.68 -10.87
N GLY A 40 -7.10 12.89 -11.61
CA GLY A 40 -7.38 12.16 -12.84
C GLY A 40 -7.92 10.73 -12.65
N TRP A 41 -8.24 10.33 -11.42
CA TRP A 41 -8.81 9.01 -11.11
C TRP A 41 -10.19 9.15 -10.48
N SER A 42 -11.13 8.33 -10.93
CA SER A 42 -12.42 8.10 -10.29
C SER A 42 -12.31 7.12 -9.12
N VAL A 43 -13.34 7.04 -8.28
CA VAL A 43 -13.40 6.08 -7.17
C VAL A 43 -13.32 4.63 -7.68
N VAL A 44 -13.98 4.31 -8.80
CA VAL A 44 -13.95 2.94 -9.35
C VAL A 44 -12.58 2.56 -9.91
N GLU A 45 -11.84 3.53 -10.49
CA GLU A 45 -10.47 3.29 -10.96
C GLU A 45 -9.52 3.06 -9.77
N LEU A 46 -9.68 3.81 -8.68
CA LEU A 46 -8.94 3.57 -7.45
C LEU A 46 -9.24 2.19 -6.85
N TRP A 47 -10.51 1.76 -6.87
CA TRP A 47 -10.90 0.41 -6.45
C TRP A 47 -10.28 -0.67 -7.36
N ALA A 48 -10.35 -0.51 -8.69
CA ALA A 48 -9.74 -1.43 -9.64
C ALA A 48 -8.22 -1.57 -9.44
N HIS A 49 -7.53 -0.49 -9.05
CA HIS A 49 -6.11 -0.55 -8.72
C HIS A 49 -5.79 -1.44 -7.52
N LEU A 50 -6.68 -1.53 -6.52
CA LEU A 50 -6.50 -2.49 -5.43
C LEU A 50 -6.52 -3.93 -5.94
N GLY A 51 -7.41 -4.26 -6.89
CA GLY A 51 -7.45 -5.57 -7.54
C GLY A 51 -6.14 -5.86 -8.27
N ARG A 52 -5.69 -4.91 -9.09
CA ARG A 52 -4.40 -5.01 -9.79
C ARG A 52 -3.21 -5.15 -8.84
N ALA A 53 -3.27 -4.48 -7.69
CA ALA A 53 -2.27 -4.61 -6.66
C ALA A 53 -2.24 -6.05 -6.13
N MET A 54 -3.38 -6.67 -5.85
CA MET A 54 -3.46 -8.07 -5.43
C MET A 54 -2.98 -9.03 -6.53
N ASP A 55 -3.30 -8.77 -7.80
CA ASP A 55 -2.82 -9.59 -8.93
C ASP A 55 -1.29 -9.68 -9.00
N ALA A 56 -0.57 -8.68 -8.50
CA ALA A 56 0.89 -8.72 -8.45
C ALA A 56 1.43 -9.84 -7.55
N LEU A 57 0.71 -10.19 -6.47
CA LEU A 57 1.03 -11.33 -5.62
C LEU A 57 0.52 -12.65 -6.21
N ALA A 58 -0.66 -12.64 -6.83
CA ALA A 58 -1.26 -13.83 -7.43
C ALA A 58 -0.36 -14.50 -8.48
N VAL A 59 0.40 -13.71 -9.25
CA VAL A 59 1.27 -14.20 -10.33
C VAL A 59 2.69 -14.56 -9.89
N CYS A 60 3.01 -14.46 -8.58
CA CYS A 60 4.35 -14.75 -8.08
C CYS A 60 4.68 -16.24 -8.21
N THR A 61 5.90 -16.53 -8.63
CA THR A 61 6.44 -17.91 -8.71
C THR A 61 7.76 -18.01 -7.93
N PRO A 62 8.03 -19.13 -7.24
CA PRO A 62 9.31 -19.34 -6.56
C PRO A 62 10.50 -19.28 -7.52
N LEU A 63 11.61 -18.73 -7.03
CA LEU A 63 12.89 -18.72 -7.74
C LEU A 63 13.89 -19.68 -7.07
N PRO A 64 14.94 -20.10 -7.81
CA PRO A 64 15.98 -20.96 -7.26
C PRO A 64 16.65 -20.36 -6.01
N GLU A 65 17.10 -21.24 -5.12
CA GLU A 65 17.92 -20.85 -3.97
C GLU A 65 19.18 -20.07 -4.40
N GLY A 66 19.59 -19.09 -3.61
CA GLY A 66 20.71 -18.20 -3.93
C GLY A 66 20.36 -17.00 -4.81
N THR A 67 19.13 -16.91 -5.33
CA THR A 67 18.63 -15.67 -5.98
C THR A 67 18.66 -14.52 -4.99
N VAL A 68 19.31 -13.40 -5.35
CA VAL A 68 19.39 -12.20 -4.51
C VAL A 68 18.08 -11.40 -4.63
N PRO A 69 17.29 -11.25 -3.55
CA PRO A 69 16.06 -10.48 -3.58
C PRO A 69 16.35 -8.97 -3.45
N LEU A 70 15.51 -8.16 -4.08
CA LEU A 70 15.39 -6.73 -3.77
C LEU A 70 14.86 -6.56 -2.33
N SER A 71 15.36 -5.54 -1.65
CA SER A 71 14.75 -5.02 -0.42
C SER A 71 13.41 -4.34 -0.71
N LEU A 72 12.61 -4.12 0.33
CA LEU A 72 11.35 -3.39 0.20
C LEU A 72 11.56 -1.98 -0.38
N GLY A 73 12.58 -1.26 0.10
CA GLY A 73 12.89 0.09 -0.37
C GLY A 73 13.35 0.14 -1.83
N GLU A 74 14.07 -0.88 -2.31
CA GLU A 74 14.42 -1.01 -3.73
C GLU A 74 13.20 -1.34 -4.58
N TYR A 75 12.35 -2.27 -4.12
CA TYR A 75 11.15 -2.67 -4.84
C TYR A 75 10.15 -1.51 -4.98
N LEU A 76 9.86 -0.79 -3.89
CA LEU A 76 8.97 0.37 -3.88
C LEU A 76 9.55 1.55 -4.66
N GLY A 77 10.87 1.76 -4.62
CA GLY A 77 11.54 2.82 -5.38
C GLY A 77 11.37 2.71 -6.90
N THR A 78 10.92 1.56 -7.42
CA THR A 78 10.61 1.39 -8.86
C THR A 78 9.24 1.94 -9.28
N TYR A 79 8.42 2.43 -8.34
CA TYR A 79 7.02 2.81 -8.60
C TYR A 79 6.89 4.12 -9.37
N ALA A 80 7.58 5.17 -8.91
CA ALA A 80 7.51 6.50 -9.49
C ALA A 80 7.78 6.52 -11.01
N GLY A 81 8.76 5.73 -11.47
CA GLY A 81 9.12 5.63 -12.89
C GLY A 81 8.07 4.99 -13.79
N ARG A 82 6.95 4.48 -13.23
CA ARG A 82 5.87 3.78 -13.96
C ARG A 82 4.48 4.33 -13.71
N ALA A 83 4.37 5.52 -13.10
CA ALA A 83 3.07 6.09 -12.74
C ALA A 83 2.11 6.20 -13.94
N GLN A 84 2.61 6.54 -15.14
CA GLN A 84 1.79 6.64 -16.36
C GLN A 84 1.27 5.29 -16.83
N ASP A 85 2.15 4.28 -17.00
CA ASP A 85 1.76 2.90 -17.34
C ASP A 85 0.76 2.34 -16.33
N VAL A 86 0.96 2.66 -15.04
CA VAL A 86 0.04 2.28 -13.98
C VAL A 86 -1.32 2.92 -14.20
N ALA A 87 -1.40 4.24 -14.40
CA ALA A 87 -2.66 4.92 -14.64
C ALA A 87 -3.39 4.37 -15.88
N GLU A 88 -2.70 4.16 -17.00
CA GLU A 88 -3.31 3.65 -18.23
C GLU A 88 -3.88 2.25 -18.07
N THR A 89 -3.09 1.32 -17.50
CA THR A 89 -3.56 -0.05 -17.27
C THR A 89 -4.71 -0.09 -16.26
N THR A 90 -4.69 0.75 -15.23
CA THR A 90 -5.79 0.80 -14.26
C THR A 90 -7.08 1.30 -14.91
N ARG A 91 -7.01 2.33 -15.77
CA ARG A 91 -8.17 2.79 -16.55
C ARG A 91 -8.73 1.70 -17.46
N ALA A 92 -7.84 0.94 -18.10
CA ALA A 92 -8.26 -0.21 -18.94
C ALA A 92 -8.98 -1.28 -18.11
N LEU A 93 -8.44 -1.68 -16.95
CA LEU A 93 -9.06 -2.66 -16.05
C LEU A 93 -10.42 -2.18 -15.52
N ALA A 94 -10.51 -0.90 -15.12
CA ALA A 94 -11.77 -0.32 -14.66
C ALA A 94 -12.85 -0.33 -15.75
N ALA A 95 -12.47 -0.07 -17.01
CA ALA A 95 -13.38 -0.14 -18.14
C ALA A 95 -13.79 -1.58 -18.49
N GLU A 96 -12.83 -2.51 -18.49
CA GLU A 96 -13.05 -3.94 -18.74
C GLU A 96 -14.04 -4.55 -17.73
N HIS A 97 -13.89 -4.19 -16.45
CA HIS A 97 -14.70 -4.72 -15.36
C HIS A 97 -15.83 -3.76 -14.92
N ALA A 98 -16.21 -2.79 -15.75
CA ALA A 98 -17.21 -1.79 -15.39
C ALA A 98 -18.59 -2.38 -15.02
N ALA A 99 -18.91 -3.57 -15.54
CA ALA A 99 -20.17 -4.26 -15.23
C ALA A 99 -20.16 -4.93 -13.85
N ASP A 100 -18.99 -5.29 -13.32
CA ASP A 100 -18.81 -5.90 -12.00
C ASP A 100 -17.44 -5.53 -11.39
N PRO A 101 -17.26 -4.27 -10.95
CA PRO A 101 -15.99 -3.80 -10.40
C PRO A 101 -15.66 -4.46 -9.06
N VAL A 102 -16.68 -4.90 -8.31
CA VAL A 102 -16.48 -5.61 -7.04
C VAL A 102 -15.97 -7.03 -7.30
N GLY A 103 -16.61 -7.76 -8.21
CA GLY A 103 -16.23 -9.14 -8.54
C GLY A 103 -14.79 -9.27 -9.02
N TYR A 104 -14.31 -8.33 -9.84
CA TYR A 104 -12.90 -8.30 -10.25
C TYR A 104 -11.94 -8.23 -9.06
N VAL A 105 -12.10 -7.24 -8.19
CA VAL A 105 -11.17 -7.01 -7.07
C VAL A 105 -11.24 -8.16 -6.06
N THR A 106 -12.43 -8.71 -5.80
CA THR A 106 -12.61 -9.88 -4.93
C THR A 106 -11.93 -11.13 -5.53
N ALA A 107 -12.04 -11.36 -6.84
CA ALA A 107 -11.37 -12.46 -7.51
C ALA A 107 -9.83 -12.32 -7.48
N SER A 108 -9.31 -11.11 -7.71
CA SER A 108 -7.88 -10.80 -7.60
C SER A 108 -7.34 -11.07 -6.20
N ALA A 109 -8.07 -10.67 -5.15
CA ALA A 109 -7.68 -10.94 -3.77
C ALA A 109 -7.69 -12.44 -3.46
N ALA A 110 -8.73 -13.17 -3.90
CA ALA A 110 -8.81 -14.61 -3.73
C ALA A 110 -7.63 -15.35 -4.39
N ALA A 111 -7.27 -14.96 -5.62
CA ALA A 111 -6.12 -15.53 -6.33
C ALA A 111 -4.80 -15.23 -5.60
N ALA A 112 -4.63 -14.00 -5.11
CA ALA A 112 -3.44 -13.61 -4.34
C ALA A 112 -3.30 -14.42 -3.04
N PHE A 113 -4.40 -14.64 -2.32
CA PHE A 113 -4.37 -15.47 -1.11
C PHE A 113 -4.11 -16.94 -1.40
N ALA A 114 -4.66 -17.49 -2.49
CA ALA A 114 -4.36 -18.85 -2.90
C ALA A 114 -2.86 -19.04 -3.18
N THR A 115 -2.23 -18.08 -3.88
CA THR A 115 -0.78 -18.09 -4.11
C THR A 115 0.01 -17.95 -2.81
N LEU A 116 -0.41 -17.05 -1.92
CA LEU A 116 0.24 -16.87 -0.62
C LEU A 116 0.18 -18.16 0.23
N ASP A 117 -0.99 -18.80 0.32
CA ASP A 117 -1.18 -20.04 1.08
C ASP A 117 -0.36 -21.21 0.52
N ALA A 118 -0.19 -21.28 -0.80
CA ALA A 118 0.63 -22.31 -1.44
C ALA A 118 2.13 -22.17 -1.13
N LEU A 119 2.60 -20.97 -0.77
CA LEU A 119 4.00 -20.68 -0.50
C LEU A 119 4.34 -20.62 0.99
N LEU A 120 3.33 -20.43 1.85
CA LEU A 120 3.47 -20.50 3.30
C LEU A 120 3.69 -21.95 3.78
N PRO A 121 4.35 -22.16 4.94
CA PRO A 121 4.91 -21.16 5.85
C PRO A 121 6.31 -20.67 5.47
N ALA A 122 6.85 -21.08 4.31
CA ALA A 122 8.17 -20.67 3.89
C ALA A 122 8.20 -19.18 3.48
N ASP A 123 9.40 -18.61 3.44
CA ASP A 123 9.66 -17.26 2.89
C ASP A 123 10.63 -17.35 1.69
N PRO A 124 10.21 -18.01 0.57
CA PRO A 124 11.07 -18.15 -0.60
C PRO A 124 11.27 -16.80 -1.28
N VAL A 125 12.33 -16.70 -2.08
CA VAL A 125 12.43 -15.64 -3.08
C VAL A 125 11.47 -15.96 -4.22
N VAL A 126 10.64 -15.00 -4.60
CA VAL A 126 9.66 -15.11 -5.67
C VAL A 126 9.94 -14.10 -6.77
N GLN A 127 9.61 -14.46 -8.00
CA GLN A 127 9.58 -13.51 -9.12
C GLN A 127 8.34 -12.63 -8.99
N ALA A 128 8.52 -11.37 -8.60
CA ALA A 128 7.47 -10.36 -8.69
C ALA A 128 7.58 -9.58 -10.01
N ARG A 129 6.58 -8.75 -10.32
CA ARG A 129 6.52 -7.97 -11.58
C ARG A 129 7.74 -7.06 -11.83
N ARG A 130 8.43 -6.63 -10.78
CA ARG A 130 9.55 -5.66 -10.83
C ARG A 130 10.90 -6.25 -10.44
N GLY A 131 10.97 -7.57 -10.24
CA GLY A 131 12.20 -8.26 -9.87
C GLY A 131 11.98 -9.33 -8.79
N PRO A 132 13.06 -10.07 -8.45
CA PRO A 132 13.03 -11.03 -7.36
C PRO A 132 12.88 -10.32 -6.02
N VAL A 133 12.00 -10.81 -5.16
CA VAL A 133 11.80 -10.33 -3.77
C VAL A 133 11.52 -11.50 -2.86
N ARG A 134 11.76 -11.37 -1.55
CA ARG A 134 11.22 -12.33 -0.58
C ARG A 134 9.70 -12.29 -0.58
N LEU A 135 9.04 -13.43 -0.33
CA LEU A 135 7.58 -13.49 -0.20
C LEU A 135 7.05 -12.53 0.87
N SER A 136 7.74 -12.42 2.01
CA SER A 136 7.49 -11.44 3.06
C SER A 136 7.50 -10.00 2.51
N THR A 137 8.53 -9.63 1.74
CA THR A 137 8.65 -8.32 1.09
C THR A 137 7.52 -8.07 0.09
N MET A 138 7.19 -9.08 -0.73
CA MET A 138 6.08 -8.98 -1.68
C MET A 138 4.74 -8.76 -0.96
N THR A 139 4.49 -9.52 0.10
CA THR A 139 3.29 -9.43 0.94
C THR A 139 3.19 -8.06 1.62
N VAL A 140 4.27 -7.58 2.26
CA VAL A 140 4.33 -6.24 2.85
C VAL A 140 4.05 -5.16 1.80
N SER A 141 4.58 -5.29 0.58
CA SER A 141 4.29 -4.34 -0.50
C SER A 141 2.80 -4.28 -0.85
N ARG A 142 2.04 -5.39 -0.69
CA ARG A 142 0.59 -5.40 -0.87
C ARG A 142 -0.11 -4.72 0.30
N VAL A 143 0.35 -4.94 1.54
CA VAL A 143 -0.18 -4.22 2.71
C VAL A 143 -0.01 -2.71 2.54
N VAL A 144 1.16 -2.25 2.08
CA VAL A 144 1.40 -0.83 1.77
C VAL A 144 0.36 -0.30 0.78
N GLU A 145 0.14 -1.00 -0.34
CA GLU A 145 -0.84 -0.57 -1.35
C GLU A 145 -2.26 -0.51 -0.78
N LEU A 146 -2.69 -1.54 -0.04
CA LEU A 146 -4.03 -1.58 0.54
C LEU A 146 -4.22 -0.48 1.61
N VAL A 147 -3.22 -0.21 2.44
CA VAL A 147 -3.30 0.84 3.48
C VAL A 147 -3.31 2.23 2.86
N VAL A 148 -2.38 2.52 1.94
CA VAL A 148 -2.28 3.84 1.29
C VAL A 148 -3.54 4.13 0.50
N HIS A 149 -3.96 3.19 -0.36
CA HIS A 149 -5.12 3.41 -1.21
C HIS A 149 -6.46 3.18 -0.48
N GLY A 150 -6.45 2.47 0.65
CA GLY A 150 -7.57 2.46 1.59
C GLY A 150 -7.80 3.84 2.23
N ASP A 151 -6.74 4.55 2.61
CA ASP A 151 -6.85 5.96 3.06
C ASP A 151 -7.34 6.87 1.92
N ASP A 152 -6.84 6.67 0.69
CA ASP A 152 -7.29 7.43 -0.48
C ASP A 152 -8.79 7.20 -0.75
N LEU A 153 -9.26 5.95 -0.71
CA LEU A 153 -10.69 5.62 -0.85
C LEU A 153 -11.51 6.25 0.26
N HIS A 154 -11.05 6.14 1.50
CA HIS A 154 -11.75 6.70 2.65
C HIS A 154 -11.99 8.20 2.50
N ARG A 155 -10.94 8.94 2.14
CA ARG A 155 -11.02 10.38 1.89
C ARG A 155 -11.93 10.71 0.70
N SER A 156 -11.89 9.90 -0.35
CA SER A 156 -12.71 10.07 -1.56
C SER A 156 -14.20 9.92 -1.25
N VAL A 157 -14.57 8.85 -0.54
CA VAL A 157 -15.97 8.59 -0.17
C VAL A 157 -16.49 9.65 0.79
N ARG A 158 -15.69 10.08 1.78
CA ARG A 158 -16.10 11.16 2.71
C ARG A 158 -16.31 12.49 2.00
N ARG A 159 -15.53 12.80 0.97
CA ARG A 159 -15.71 14.00 0.15
C ARG A 159 -17.08 14.00 -0.55
N VAL A 160 -17.52 12.85 -1.05
CA VAL A 160 -18.78 12.70 -1.79
C VAL A 160 -19.99 12.56 -0.87
N ARG A 161 -19.90 11.71 0.16
CA ARG A 161 -21.03 11.28 0.99
C ARG A 161 -21.07 11.92 2.38
N GLY A 162 -20.05 12.68 2.76
CA GLY A 162 -19.96 13.35 4.06
C GLY A 162 -19.11 12.62 5.10
N ALA A 163 -18.91 13.30 6.23
CA ALA A 163 -17.97 12.90 7.28
C ALA A 163 -18.28 11.54 7.94
N ASP A 164 -19.55 11.16 8.02
CA ASP A 164 -20.02 9.95 8.73
C ASP A 164 -20.41 8.82 7.76
N ALA A 165 -19.99 8.92 6.50
CA ALA A 165 -20.45 8.03 5.43
C ALA A 165 -20.07 6.56 5.61
N ALA A 166 -18.92 6.28 6.23
CA ALA A 166 -18.39 4.94 6.40
C ALA A 166 -17.28 4.88 7.48
N PRO A 167 -17.11 3.73 8.17
CA PRO A 167 -15.99 3.52 9.09
C PRO A 167 -14.67 3.47 8.34
N ASP A 168 -13.56 3.85 8.99
CA ASP A 168 -12.22 3.82 8.40
C ASP A 168 -11.86 2.41 7.89
N PRO A 169 -11.57 2.24 6.58
CA PRO A 169 -11.23 0.93 6.00
C PRO A 169 -9.78 0.52 6.29
N VAL A 170 -8.97 1.38 6.91
CA VAL A 170 -7.59 1.06 7.26
C VAL A 170 -7.53 0.42 8.64
N ASP A 171 -6.96 -0.78 8.71
CA ASP A 171 -6.68 -1.45 9.97
C ASP A 171 -5.53 -0.75 10.74
N PRO A 172 -5.70 -0.42 12.03
CA PRO A 172 -4.64 0.22 12.82
C PRO A 172 -3.35 -0.59 12.90
N GLY A 173 -3.42 -1.92 12.96
CA GLY A 173 -2.24 -2.78 12.98
C GLY A 173 -1.52 -2.80 11.64
N ALA A 174 -2.28 -2.84 10.54
CA ALA A 174 -1.72 -2.69 9.20
C ALA A 174 -1.07 -1.31 8.98
N LEU A 175 -1.71 -0.25 9.46
CA LEU A 175 -1.16 1.10 9.40
C LEU A 175 0.15 1.22 10.20
N ALA A 176 0.20 0.67 11.42
CA ALA A 176 1.41 0.65 12.24
C ALA A 176 2.55 -0.10 11.54
N LEU A 177 2.27 -1.31 11.00
CA LEU A 177 3.26 -2.08 10.24
C LEU A 177 3.79 -1.30 9.03
N VAL A 178 2.91 -0.68 8.25
CA VAL A 178 3.32 0.12 7.08
C VAL A 178 4.16 1.32 7.50
N ALA A 179 3.77 2.01 8.57
CA ALA A 179 4.53 3.14 9.11
C ALA A 179 5.95 2.72 9.52
N ASP A 180 6.08 1.60 10.23
CA ASP A 180 7.36 1.05 10.66
C ASP A 180 8.26 0.60 9.50
N GLU A 181 7.69 -0.05 8.48
CA GLU A 181 8.42 -0.49 7.28
C GLU A 181 8.90 0.71 6.43
N LEU A 182 8.08 1.75 6.28
CA LEU A 182 8.47 2.99 5.62
C LEU A 182 9.57 3.72 6.40
N LEU A 183 9.48 3.74 7.74
CA LEU A 183 10.52 4.29 8.59
C LEU A 183 11.82 3.49 8.50
N ALA A 184 11.74 2.15 8.40
CA ALA A 184 12.90 1.29 8.23
C ALA A 184 13.68 1.62 6.95
N ILE A 185 13.01 1.98 5.86
CA ILE A 185 13.64 2.46 4.62
C ILE A 185 14.44 3.74 4.87
N VAL A 186 13.86 4.70 5.58
CA VAL A 186 14.55 5.96 5.94
C VAL A 186 15.78 5.69 6.81
N ARG A 187 15.63 4.86 7.85
CA ARG A 187 16.73 4.46 8.73
C ARG A 187 17.84 3.77 7.94
N ALA A 188 17.51 2.88 7.00
CA ALA A 188 18.49 2.19 6.18
C ALA A 188 19.24 3.12 5.22
N ARG A 189 18.59 4.18 4.70
CA ARG A 189 19.20 5.13 3.75
C ARG A 189 20.00 6.24 4.44
N GLY A 190 19.57 6.68 5.62
CA GLY A 190 20.13 7.87 6.29
C GLY A 190 20.79 7.63 7.64
N GLY A 191 20.59 6.47 8.26
CA GLY A 191 21.25 6.10 9.53
C GLY A 191 20.73 6.82 10.78
N TRP A 192 19.53 7.39 10.75
CA TRP A 192 18.96 8.13 11.88
C TRP A 192 18.14 7.26 12.84
N ASP A 193 18.12 7.60 14.13
CA ASP A 193 17.30 6.96 15.16
C ASP A 193 15.99 7.73 15.39
N LEU A 194 15.04 7.55 14.48
CA LEU A 194 13.70 8.17 14.52
C LEU A 194 12.63 7.17 14.95
N GLU A 195 11.53 7.60 15.56
CA GLU A 195 10.35 6.80 15.89
C GLU A 195 9.09 7.42 15.28
N VAL A 196 8.08 6.59 15.00
CA VAL A 196 6.78 7.06 14.49
C VAL A 196 5.96 7.64 15.64
N ALA A 197 5.62 8.93 15.54
CA ALA A 197 4.71 9.60 16.48
C ALA A 197 3.25 9.55 16.00
N ASP A 198 3.02 9.68 14.69
CA ASP A 198 1.70 9.58 14.05
C ASP A 198 1.81 8.75 12.76
N ALA A 199 1.33 7.51 12.81
CA ALA A 199 1.46 6.55 11.72
C ALA A 199 0.75 6.98 10.43
N ARG A 200 -0.43 7.63 10.53
CA ARG A 200 -1.18 8.06 9.33
C ARG A 200 -0.53 9.27 8.70
N ARG A 201 -0.13 10.24 9.50
CA ARG A 201 0.58 11.42 9.01
C ARG A 201 1.90 11.02 8.37
N TRP A 202 2.66 10.15 9.03
CA TRP A 202 3.90 9.60 8.49
C TRP A 202 3.68 8.87 7.16
N MET A 203 2.73 7.94 7.11
CA MET A 203 2.39 7.21 5.88
C MET A 203 2.04 8.16 4.74
N ARG A 204 1.24 9.22 4.99
CA ARG A 204 0.87 10.18 3.95
C ARG A 204 2.06 10.98 3.41
N LEU A 205 2.97 11.41 4.27
CA LEU A 205 4.21 12.09 3.84
C LEU A 205 5.09 11.13 3.04
N ALA A 206 5.31 9.92 3.57
CA ALA A 206 6.12 8.89 2.94
C ALA A 206 5.56 8.42 1.58
N ALA A 207 4.24 8.40 1.41
CA ALA A 207 3.55 8.01 0.18
C ALA A 207 3.27 9.18 -0.78
N GLY A 208 3.70 10.41 -0.46
CA GLY A 208 3.42 11.60 -1.28
C GLY A 208 1.94 11.99 -1.33
N ARG A 209 1.14 11.57 -0.34
CA ARG A 209 -0.28 11.93 -0.17
C ARG A 209 -0.50 13.21 0.62
N ALA A 210 0.56 13.73 1.22
CA ALA A 210 0.68 15.06 1.79
C ALA A 210 1.94 15.74 1.22
N PRO A 211 1.90 17.06 0.94
CA PRO A 211 3.09 17.78 0.53
C PRO A 211 4.17 17.70 1.62
N TYR A 212 5.43 17.68 1.21
CA TYR A 212 6.53 17.70 2.16
C TYR A 212 6.56 19.06 2.88
N ASP A 213 6.57 18.99 4.21
CA ASP A 213 6.70 20.12 5.11
C ASP A 213 7.43 19.66 6.38
N VAL A 214 8.35 20.47 6.88
CA VAL A 214 9.20 20.11 8.03
C VAL A 214 8.41 20.08 9.35
N ASP A 215 7.39 20.92 9.49
CA ASP A 215 6.54 20.95 10.68
C ASP A 215 5.61 19.74 10.68
N GLU A 216 5.04 19.37 9.52
CA GLU A 216 4.28 18.12 9.38
C GLU A 216 5.17 16.90 9.64
N LEU A 217 6.43 16.92 9.20
CA LEU A 217 7.38 15.84 9.48
C LEU A 217 7.66 15.70 10.99
N ALA A 218 7.82 16.81 11.70
CA ALA A 218 8.06 16.82 13.15
C ALA A 218 6.83 16.38 13.98
N LEU A 219 5.63 16.48 13.42
CA LEU A 219 4.41 15.89 14.00
C LEU A 219 4.28 14.39 13.70
N ALA A 220 4.87 13.92 12.60
CA ALA A 220 4.80 12.54 12.15
C ALA A 220 5.86 11.64 12.80
N LEU A 221 7.08 12.17 12.98
CA LEU A 221 8.24 11.45 13.50
C LEU A 221 8.87 12.22 14.66
N GLN A 222 9.50 11.49 15.57
CA GLN A 222 10.27 12.06 16.68
C GLN A 222 11.64 11.38 16.78
N PRO A 223 12.69 12.08 17.26
CA PRO A 223 13.96 11.42 17.56
C PRO A 223 13.77 10.49 18.76
N ARG A 224 14.48 9.37 18.75
CA ARG A 224 14.49 8.43 19.89
C ARG A 224 15.12 9.07 21.13
N TRP A 225 16.12 9.91 20.93
CA TRP A 225 16.86 10.59 21.98
C TRP A 225 16.52 12.07 21.98
N THR A 226 16.15 12.62 23.14
CA THR A 226 15.72 14.02 23.28
C THR A 226 16.81 15.06 22.96
N SER A 227 18.06 14.63 22.85
CA SER A 227 19.20 15.45 22.43
C SER A 227 19.32 15.58 20.91
N GLU A 228 18.58 14.79 20.14
CA GLU A 228 18.60 14.80 18.67
C GLU A 228 17.42 15.61 18.11
N ALA A 229 17.49 15.92 16.82
CA ALA A 229 16.42 16.58 16.07
C ALA A 229 15.97 15.70 14.91
N VAL A 230 14.72 15.88 14.47
CA VAL A 230 14.25 15.24 13.24
C VAL A 230 15.02 15.84 12.05
N PRO A 231 15.70 15.02 11.23
CA PRO A 231 16.46 15.51 10.09
C PRO A 231 15.52 15.97 8.97
N ASP A 232 16.01 16.85 8.10
CA ASP A 232 15.33 17.17 6.84
C ASP A 232 15.36 15.95 5.90
N LEU A 233 14.17 15.44 5.58
CA LEU A 233 13.96 14.28 4.71
C LEU A 233 13.51 14.69 3.29
N GLY A 234 13.54 15.96 2.93
CA GLY A 234 13.03 16.48 1.65
C GLY A 234 13.76 15.92 0.41
N ARG A 235 14.98 15.40 0.57
CA ARG A 235 15.71 14.70 -0.50
C ARG A 235 15.38 13.20 -0.61
N MET A 236 14.68 12.65 0.38
CA MET A 236 14.29 11.24 0.44
C MET A 236 12.80 11.01 0.19
N LEU A 237 11.96 11.99 0.50
CA LEU A 237 10.51 11.89 0.37
C LEU A 237 10.00 12.48 -0.95
N PRO A 238 8.93 11.90 -1.53
CA PRO A 238 8.25 10.67 -1.08
C PRO A 238 9.06 9.40 -1.37
N LEU A 239 8.74 8.32 -0.65
CA LEU A 239 9.34 7.00 -0.85
C LEU A 239 8.65 6.18 -1.95
N LEU A 240 7.41 6.53 -2.29
CA LEU A 240 6.56 5.85 -3.29
C LEU A 240 6.41 6.67 -4.57
#